data_AF-A0A962SDM0-F1
#
_entry.id   AF-A0A962SDM0-F1
#
_cell.length_a   1.000
_cell.length_b   1.000
_cell.length_c   1.000
_cell.angle_alpha   90.00
_cell.angle_beta   90.00
_cell.angle_gamma   90.00
#
_symmetry.space_group_name_H-M   'P 1'
#
loop_
_entity.id
_entity.type
_entity.pdbx_description
1 polymer ?
#
loop_
_entity_poly.entity_id
_entity_poly.type
_entity_poly.pdbx_seq_one_letter_code
_entity_poly.pdbx_strand_id
1 'polypeptide(L)'
;VQVPERVVGYVQVGMPAWQHGIRTGDEILEINDREIHDFSDVMVATALSRGDLVIRVRHPDGEELTTTVQPEKTSTRKIGVGYGLGLQVPESPDITKFPVTAPGTAAARAGFEQLDQIIAVNKTPVATYSALLAELSRHAAESVNVTVIRKGAEQDLLLGAEKGVELGFRVSMGKVQAIQNGGPAAEAGILPDDRINKIDGLDVEKDLDPFRLTEYFSQ
;
A
#
# COMPACT_ATOMS: atom_id res chain seq x y z
N VAL A 1 9.85 -22.46 -2.25
CA VAL A 1 9.06 -21.27 -2.64
C VAL A 1 7.80 -21.34 -1.81
N GLN A 2 7.65 -20.44 -0.84
CA GLN A 2 6.42 -20.39 -0.03
C GLN A 2 5.30 -19.95 -0.97
N VAL A 3 4.31 -20.83 -1.18
CA VAL A 3 3.16 -20.52 -2.03
C VAL A 3 2.50 -19.27 -1.44
N PRO A 4 2.19 -18.24 -2.23
CA PRO A 4 1.48 -17.08 -1.70
C PRO A 4 0.15 -17.58 -1.16
N GLU A 5 0.02 -17.55 0.16
CA GLU A 5 -1.21 -17.90 0.86
C GLU A 5 -2.37 -17.10 0.24
N ARG A 6 -3.60 -17.63 0.33
CA ARG A 6 -4.83 -16.93 -0.10
C ARG A 6 -5.12 -15.65 0.69
N VAL A 7 -4.12 -15.07 1.33
CA VAL A 7 -4.14 -13.89 2.19
C VAL A 7 -3.90 -12.63 1.35
N VAL A 8 -4.75 -11.63 1.56
CA VAL A 8 -4.61 -10.30 0.98
C VAL A 8 -3.40 -9.61 1.58
N GLY A 9 -2.41 -9.35 0.74
CA GLY A 9 -1.18 -8.71 1.15
C GLY A 9 -1.25 -7.21 1.29
N TYR A 10 -1.96 -6.57 0.37
CA TYR A 10 -2.33 -5.18 0.48
C TYR A 10 -3.67 -4.96 -0.20
N VAL A 11 -4.36 -3.92 0.26
CA VAL A 11 -5.56 -3.40 -0.37
C VAL A 11 -5.30 -1.94 -0.74
N GLN A 12 -5.46 -1.61 -2.02
CA GLN A 12 -5.36 -0.24 -2.49
C GLN A 12 -6.60 0.53 -2.03
N VAL A 13 -6.39 1.53 -1.19
CA VAL A 13 -7.44 2.43 -0.68
C VAL A 13 -8.22 3.04 -1.85
N GLY A 14 -9.54 3.11 -1.73
CA GLY A 14 -10.42 3.67 -2.76
C GLY A 14 -10.78 2.73 -3.90
N MET A 15 -10.09 1.59 -4.07
CA MET A 15 -10.42 0.59 -5.09
C MET A 15 -11.61 -0.30 -4.65
N PRO A 16 -12.23 -1.07 -5.58
CA PRO A 16 -13.45 -1.80 -5.29
C PRO A 16 -13.40 -2.74 -4.08
N ALA A 17 -12.31 -3.49 -3.87
CA ALA A 17 -12.19 -4.39 -2.72
C ALA A 17 -12.22 -3.62 -1.39
N TRP A 18 -11.49 -2.51 -1.32
CA TRP A 18 -11.48 -1.63 -0.16
C TRP A 18 -12.86 -1.05 0.15
N GLN A 19 -13.56 -0.56 -0.88
CA GLN A 19 -14.92 0.00 -0.75
C GLN A 19 -15.93 -1.01 -0.19
N HIS A 20 -15.65 -2.30 -0.39
CA HIS A 20 -16.51 -3.41 0.00
C HIS A 20 -16.03 -4.13 1.27
N GLY A 21 -15.10 -3.53 2.02
CA GLY A 21 -14.71 -3.97 3.35
C GLY A 21 -13.62 -5.05 3.39
N ILE A 22 -13.01 -5.40 2.25
CA ILE A 22 -11.86 -6.30 2.20
C ILE A 22 -10.63 -5.54 2.74
N ARG A 23 -9.88 -6.19 3.64
CA ARG A 23 -8.76 -5.61 4.39
C ARG A 23 -7.47 -6.38 4.12
N THR A 24 -6.35 -5.71 4.39
CA THR A 24 -5.05 -6.39 4.40
C THR A 24 -5.05 -7.45 5.50
N GLY A 25 -4.59 -8.66 5.16
CA GLY A 25 -4.59 -9.83 6.03
C GLY A 25 -5.81 -10.73 5.88
N ASP A 26 -6.83 -10.34 5.12
CA ASP A 26 -8.00 -11.19 4.87
C ASP A 26 -7.62 -12.44 4.08
N GLU A 27 -8.11 -13.62 4.48
CA GLU A 27 -8.05 -14.83 3.67
C GLU A 27 -9.21 -14.85 2.67
N ILE A 28 -8.94 -14.87 1.37
CA ILE A 28 -9.95 -15.03 0.33
C ILE A 28 -10.27 -16.52 0.21
N LEU A 29 -11.47 -16.91 0.64
CA LEU A 29 -11.92 -18.29 0.66
C LEU A 29 -12.55 -18.70 -0.68
N GLU A 30 -13.40 -17.84 -1.25
CA GLU A 30 -14.14 -18.12 -2.48
C GLU A 30 -14.36 -16.88 -3.35
N ILE A 31 -14.43 -17.08 -4.67
CA ILE A 31 -14.88 -16.10 -5.65
C ILE A 31 -15.87 -16.76 -6.61
N ASN A 32 -17.10 -16.24 -6.70
CA ASN A 32 -18.16 -16.75 -7.58
C ASN A 32 -18.36 -18.28 -7.47
N ASP A 33 -18.57 -18.76 -6.24
CA ASP A 33 -18.77 -20.18 -5.90
C ASP A 33 -17.57 -21.10 -6.22
N ARG A 34 -16.38 -20.52 -6.48
CA ARG A 34 -15.13 -21.27 -6.65
C ARG A 34 -14.21 -21.05 -5.46
N GLU A 35 -13.75 -22.15 -4.89
CA GLU A 35 -12.75 -22.15 -3.83
C GLU A 35 -11.41 -21.61 -4.35
N ILE A 36 -10.82 -20.72 -3.56
CA ILE A 36 -9.52 -20.11 -3.81
C ILE A 36 -8.47 -20.87 -2.99
N HIS A 37 -7.46 -21.39 -3.68
CA HIS A 37 -6.39 -22.18 -3.05
C HIS A 37 -5.15 -21.32 -2.80
N ASP A 38 -4.86 -20.41 -3.72
CA ASP A 38 -3.76 -19.46 -3.61
C ASP A 38 -4.12 -18.08 -4.17
N PHE A 39 -3.27 -17.09 -3.93
CA PHE A 39 -3.56 -15.72 -4.36
C PHE A 39 -3.57 -15.55 -5.90
N SER A 40 -2.93 -16.44 -6.65
CA SER A 40 -2.96 -16.41 -8.12
C SER A 40 -4.36 -16.70 -8.65
N ASP A 41 -5.12 -17.58 -7.97
CA ASP A 41 -6.53 -17.84 -8.30
C ASP A 41 -7.37 -16.57 -8.21
N VAL A 42 -7.11 -15.70 -7.22
CA VAL A 42 -7.78 -14.40 -7.06
C VAL A 42 -7.55 -13.51 -8.27
N MET A 43 -6.29 -13.43 -8.70
CA MET A 43 -5.89 -12.62 -9.85
C MET A 43 -6.52 -13.15 -11.15
N VAL A 44 -6.52 -14.46 -11.35
CA VAL A 44 -7.13 -15.13 -12.52
C VAL A 44 -8.64 -14.95 -12.53
N ALA A 45 -9.31 -15.21 -11.40
CA ALA A 45 -10.77 -15.05 -11.27
C ALA A 45 -11.20 -13.61 -11.54
N THR A 46 -10.44 -12.63 -11.03
CA THR A 46 -10.71 -11.21 -11.27
C THR A 46 -10.53 -10.83 -12.74
N ALA A 47 -9.42 -11.25 -13.35
CA ALA A 47 -9.10 -10.92 -14.75
C ALA A 47 -10.11 -11.53 -15.73
N LEU A 48 -10.58 -12.76 -15.47
CA LEU A 48 -11.54 -13.48 -16.32
C LEU A 48 -13.01 -13.16 -16.03
N SER A 49 -13.30 -12.35 -15.02
CA SER A 49 -14.65 -11.98 -14.62
C SER A 49 -15.41 -11.23 -15.73
N ARG A 50 -16.70 -11.52 -15.87
CA ARG A 50 -17.58 -10.86 -16.85
C ARG A 50 -18.48 -9.78 -16.21
N GLY A 51 -18.74 -9.90 -14.91
CA GLY A 51 -19.58 -8.98 -14.13
C GLY A 51 -18.96 -8.72 -12.77
N ASP A 52 -19.82 -8.55 -11.78
CA ASP A 52 -19.43 -8.41 -10.38
C ASP A 52 -18.93 -9.77 -9.84
N LEU A 53 -18.15 -9.71 -8.78
CA LEU A 53 -17.57 -10.84 -8.09
C LEU A 53 -18.21 -10.98 -6.72
N VAL A 54 -18.81 -12.12 -6.42
CA VAL A 54 -19.18 -12.48 -5.04
C VAL A 54 -17.94 -13.09 -4.39
N ILE A 55 -17.38 -12.39 -3.40
CA ILE A 55 -16.14 -12.77 -2.73
C ILE A 55 -16.46 -13.08 -1.28
N ARG A 56 -16.03 -14.25 -0.81
CA ARG A 56 -16.07 -14.62 0.60
C ARG A 56 -14.67 -14.57 1.17
N VAL A 57 -14.49 -13.78 2.23
CA VAL A 57 -13.22 -13.60 2.93
C VAL A 57 -13.37 -13.93 4.41
N ARG A 58 -12.25 -14.26 5.06
CA ARG A 58 -12.12 -14.34 6.51
C ARG A 58 -11.13 -13.30 6.99
N HIS A 59 -11.60 -12.42 7.87
CA HIS A 59 -10.78 -11.42 8.51
C HIS A 59 -9.77 -12.06 9.49
N PRO A 60 -8.68 -11.35 9.86
CA PRO A 60 -7.70 -11.86 10.82
C PRO A 60 -8.27 -12.20 12.22
N ASP A 61 -9.42 -11.62 12.60
CA ASP A 61 -10.14 -11.92 13.84
C ASP A 61 -11.04 -13.16 13.74
N GLY A 62 -11.12 -13.79 12.55
CA GLY A 62 -11.92 -14.96 12.26
C GLY A 62 -13.33 -14.66 11.74
N GLU A 63 -13.75 -13.40 11.68
CA GLU A 63 -15.05 -13.03 11.11
C GLU A 63 -15.07 -13.28 9.59
N GLU A 64 -16.12 -13.93 9.07
CA GLU A 64 -16.29 -14.11 7.63
C GLU A 64 -17.18 -13.02 7.04
N LEU A 65 -16.74 -12.42 5.94
CA LEU A 65 -17.45 -11.42 5.16
C LEU A 65 -17.72 -11.96 3.75
N THR A 66 -18.98 -11.94 3.32
CA THR A 66 -19.34 -12.15 1.90
C THR A 66 -19.78 -10.83 1.30
N THR A 67 -19.13 -10.42 0.21
CA THR A 67 -19.37 -9.12 -0.41
C THR A 67 -19.35 -9.20 -1.93
N THR A 68 -20.08 -8.32 -2.59
CA THR A 68 -20.16 -8.25 -4.05
C THR A 68 -19.32 -7.08 -4.54
N VAL A 69 -18.21 -7.36 -5.22
CA VAL A 69 -17.25 -6.35 -5.69
C VAL A 69 -17.35 -6.20 -7.20
N GLN A 70 -17.53 -4.97 -7.68
CA GLN A 70 -17.46 -4.66 -9.11
C GLN A 70 -16.02 -4.31 -9.52
N PRO A 71 -15.33 -5.11 -10.36
CA PRO A 71 -13.99 -4.78 -10.80
C PRO A 71 -13.96 -3.50 -11.65
N GLU A 72 -12.95 -2.65 -11.44
CA GLU A 72 -12.70 -1.52 -12.32
C GLU A 72 -12.31 -2.00 -13.72
N LYS A 73 -12.90 -1.39 -14.74
CA LYS A 73 -12.63 -1.69 -16.14
C LYS A 73 -11.51 -0.78 -16.66
N THR A 74 -10.27 -1.18 -16.41
CA THR A 74 -9.09 -0.56 -17.05
C THR A 74 -8.60 -1.43 -18.22
N SER A 75 -7.29 -1.43 -18.54
CA SER A 75 -6.70 -2.37 -19.50
C SER A 75 -6.79 -3.83 -19.04
N THR A 76 -6.83 -4.06 -17.73
CA THR A 76 -7.20 -5.33 -17.09
C THR A 76 -8.24 -5.07 -16.00
N ARG A 77 -9.09 -6.06 -15.70
CA ARG A 77 -10.04 -5.97 -14.58
C ARG A 77 -9.29 -6.07 -13.26
N LYS A 78 -9.57 -5.15 -12.34
CA LYS A 78 -8.89 -5.07 -11.04
C LYS A 78 -9.88 -4.75 -9.93
N ILE A 79 -9.66 -5.34 -8.75
CA ILE A 79 -10.38 -4.99 -7.52
C ILE A 79 -9.50 -4.25 -6.51
N GLY A 80 -8.21 -4.07 -6.80
CA GLY A 80 -7.28 -3.35 -5.92
C GLY A 80 -6.76 -4.16 -4.73
N VAL A 81 -6.63 -5.48 -4.89
CA VAL A 81 -5.89 -6.34 -3.95
C VAL A 81 -4.61 -6.84 -4.62
N GLY A 82 -3.59 -7.14 -3.82
CA GLY A 82 -2.38 -7.77 -4.33
C GLY A 82 -1.71 -8.68 -3.31
N TYR A 83 -0.69 -9.39 -3.78
CA TYR A 83 0.11 -10.32 -2.99
C TYR A 83 0.68 -9.65 -1.75
N GLY A 84 0.91 -10.45 -0.70
CA GLY A 84 1.75 -10.05 0.43
C GLY A 84 3.04 -9.45 -0.10
N LEU A 85 3.30 -8.18 0.20
CA LEU A 85 4.67 -7.72 0.14
C LEU A 85 5.46 -8.64 1.07
N GLY A 86 6.64 -9.09 0.63
CA GLY A 86 7.51 -9.85 1.53
C GLY A 86 7.87 -9.00 2.75
N LEU A 87 8.34 -9.65 3.81
CA LEU A 87 9.02 -8.95 4.89
C LEU A 87 10.45 -8.52 4.51
N GLN A 88 10.87 -8.82 3.29
CA GLN A 88 12.14 -8.39 2.74
C GLN A 88 11.95 -7.19 1.83
N VAL A 89 12.74 -6.14 2.10
CA VAL A 89 12.88 -5.00 1.20
C VAL A 89 13.44 -5.49 -0.13
N PRO A 90 12.76 -5.26 -1.27
CA PRO A 90 13.21 -5.76 -2.55
C PRO A 90 14.56 -5.14 -2.96
N GLU A 91 15.35 -5.91 -3.69
CA GLU A 91 16.54 -5.38 -4.35
C GLU A 91 16.14 -4.46 -5.49
N SER A 92 16.71 -3.26 -5.51
CA SER A 92 16.48 -2.29 -6.57
C SER A 92 17.62 -2.39 -7.60
N PRO A 93 17.32 -2.59 -8.90
CA PRO A 93 18.36 -2.62 -9.94
C PRO A 93 19.00 -1.24 -10.16
N ASP A 94 18.33 -0.17 -9.75
CA ASP A 94 18.83 1.20 -9.83
C ASP A 94 18.26 2.03 -8.65
N ILE A 95 19.02 2.09 -7.56
CA ILE A 95 18.59 2.78 -6.33
C ILE A 95 18.44 4.30 -6.51
N THR A 96 19.02 4.87 -7.57
CA THR A 96 18.87 6.30 -7.87
C THR A 96 17.50 6.61 -8.48
N LYS A 97 16.93 5.66 -9.22
CA LYS A 97 15.60 5.79 -9.83
C LYS A 97 14.50 5.20 -8.96
N PHE A 98 14.81 4.14 -8.22
CA PHE A 98 13.87 3.42 -7.37
C PHE A 98 14.49 3.29 -5.97
N PRO A 99 14.51 4.38 -5.20
CA PRO A 99 15.07 4.35 -3.85
C PRO A 99 14.22 3.44 -2.96
N VAL A 100 14.89 2.77 -2.02
CA VAL A 100 14.27 1.84 -1.05
C VAL A 100 13.24 2.53 -0.17
N THR A 101 13.47 3.80 0.12
CA THR A 101 12.60 4.65 0.93
C THR A 101 12.37 5.96 0.18
N ALA A 102 11.19 6.57 0.39
CA ALA A 102 10.94 7.90 -0.13
C ALA A 102 11.65 8.95 0.75
N PRO A 103 12.34 9.95 0.17
CA PRO A 103 12.92 11.05 0.93
C PRO A 103 11.90 11.72 1.85
N GLY A 104 12.35 12.16 3.03
CA GLY A 104 11.48 12.79 4.01
C GLY A 104 10.59 11.85 4.83
N THR A 105 10.60 10.54 4.57
CA THR A 105 9.84 9.55 5.36
C THR A 105 10.58 9.06 6.60
N ALA A 106 9.85 8.44 7.53
CA ALA A 106 10.39 7.82 8.74
C ALA A 106 11.30 6.65 8.37
N ALA A 107 10.94 5.89 7.34
CA ALA A 107 11.76 4.81 6.83
C ALA A 107 13.12 5.32 6.30
N ALA A 108 13.13 6.45 5.58
CA ALA A 108 14.39 7.05 5.10
C ALA A 108 15.29 7.50 6.26
N ARG A 109 14.72 8.13 7.29
CA ARG A 109 15.46 8.54 8.49
C ARG A 109 15.98 7.35 9.32
N ALA A 110 15.21 6.25 9.34
CA ALA A 110 15.58 5.02 10.05
C ALA A 110 16.70 4.24 9.35
N GLY A 111 16.98 4.53 8.07
CA GLY A 111 18.10 3.95 7.34
C GLY A 111 17.86 2.51 6.87
N PHE A 112 16.64 2.21 6.40
CA PHE A 112 16.36 0.94 5.71
C PHE A 112 17.19 0.82 4.43
N GLU A 113 17.74 -0.37 4.20
CA GLU A 113 18.52 -0.74 3.02
C GLU A 113 17.79 -1.84 2.24
N GLN A 114 18.14 -1.99 0.96
CA GLN A 114 17.65 -3.11 0.17
C GLN A 114 18.08 -4.43 0.78
N LEU A 115 17.26 -5.47 0.60
CA LEU A 115 17.44 -6.81 1.15
C LEU A 115 17.31 -6.92 2.68
N ASP A 116 17.02 -5.83 3.40
CA ASP A 116 16.63 -5.90 4.80
C ASP A 116 15.44 -6.83 4.96
N GLN A 117 15.61 -7.86 5.80
CA GLN A 117 14.52 -8.76 6.16
C GLN A 117 13.99 -8.38 7.54
N ILE A 118 12.79 -7.84 7.59
CA ILE A 118 12.11 -7.48 8.82
C ILE A 118 11.68 -8.76 9.55
N ILE A 119 12.05 -8.86 10.83
CA ILE A 119 11.75 -10.04 11.66
C ILE A 119 10.98 -9.69 12.94
N ALA A 120 11.03 -8.44 13.42
CA ALA A 120 10.28 -8.02 14.59
C ALA A 120 10.00 -6.51 14.60
N VAL A 121 8.98 -6.12 15.35
CA VAL A 121 8.71 -4.72 15.72
C VAL A 121 8.52 -4.66 17.24
N ASN A 122 9.24 -3.79 17.93
CA ASN A 122 9.25 -3.67 19.39
C ASN A 122 9.51 -5.02 20.10
N LYS A 123 10.37 -5.87 19.53
CA LYS A 123 10.65 -7.25 19.95
C LYS A 123 9.50 -8.25 19.77
N THR A 124 8.35 -7.82 19.24
CA THR A 124 7.27 -8.72 18.80
C THR A 124 7.66 -9.31 17.45
N PRO A 125 7.87 -10.63 17.33
CA PRO A 125 8.20 -11.25 16.05
C PRO A 125 7.06 -11.07 15.03
N VAL A 126 7.42 -10.74 13.80
CA VAL A 126 6.47 -10.63 12.68
C VAL A 126 6.88 -11.62 11.59
N ALA A 127 5.96 -12.54 11.26
CA ALA A 127 6.20 -13.59 10.26
C ALA A 127 5.52 -13.30 8.91
N THR A 128 4.55 -12.38 8.90
CA THR A 128 3.80 -11.98 7.71
C THR A 128 3.73 -10.45 7.61
N TYR A 129 3.52 -9.95 6.40
CA TYR A 129 3.35 -8.52 6.17
C TYR A 129 2.11 -7.95 6.86
N SER A 130 1.03 -8.73 6.97
CA SER A 130 -0.14 -8.35 7.74
C SER A 130 0.17 -8.20 9.23
N ALA A 131 1.00 -9.08 9.82
CA ALA A 131 1.46 -8.96 11.20
C ALA A 131 2.33 -7.71 11.39
N LEU A 132 3.23 -7.42 10.44
CA LEU A 132 4.02 -6.19 10.43
C LEU A 132 3.12 -4.95 10.42
N LEU A 133 2.16 -4.87 9.49
CA LEU A 133 1.24 -3.74 9.41
C LEU A 133 0.39 -3.58 10.67
N ALA A 134 -0.10 -4.68 11.24
CA ALA A 134 -0.88 -4.66 12.47
C ALA A 134 -0.07 -4.10 13.65
N GLU A 135 1.21 -4.50 13.76
CA GLU A 135 2.09 -4.03 14.83
C GLU A 135 2.44 -2.55 14.66
N LEU A 136 2.80 -2.13 13.43
CA LEU A 136 3.06 -0.72 13.12
C LEU A 136 1.82 0.16 13.37
N SER A 137 0.63 -0.32 13.00
CA SER A 137 -0.63 0.41 13.18
C SER A 137 -0.97 0.60 14.65
N ARG A 138 -0.71 -0.40 15.50
CA ARG A 138 -0.95 -0.31 16.95
C ARG A 138 -0.09 0.78 17.61
N HIS A 139 1.09 1.02 17.05
CA HIS A 139 2.06 1.99 17.54
C HIS A 139 2.18 3.22 16.62
N ALA A 140 1.16 3.53 15.80
CA ALA A 140 1.23 4.58 14.78
C ALA A 140 1.55 5.99 15.31
N ALA A 141 1.31 6.24 16.61
CA ALA A 141 1.61 7.52 17.26
C ALA A 141 2.99 7.55 17.95
N GLU A 142 3.74 6.45 17.93
CA GLU A 142 4.96 6.23 18.69
C GLU A 142 6.12 5.86 17.76
N SER A 143 7.35 6.11 18.20
CA SER A 143 8.52 5.55 17.51
C SER A 143 8.62 4.06 17.87
N VAL A 144 8.89 3.23 16.87
CA VAL A 144 9.01 1.78 17.03
C VAL A 144 10.40 1.30 16.66
N ASN A 145 10.88 0.27 17.34
CA ASN A 145 12.14 -0.39 16.99
C ASN A 145 11.85 -1.55 16.04
N VAL A 146 12.30 -1.45 14.79
CA VAL A 146 12.14 -2.50 13.79
C VAL A 146 13.43 -3.30 13.71
N THR A 147 13.36 -4.59 14.05
CA THR A 147 14.50 -5.49 13.96
C THR A 147 14.53 -6.11 12.56
N VAL A 148 15.67 -5.97 11.88
CA VAL A 148 15.92 -6.52 10.55
C VAL A 148 17.14 -7.44 10.55
N ILE A 149 17.17 -8.41 9.65
CA ILE A 149 18.39 -9.13 9.28
C ILE A 149 18.99 -8.40 8.07
N ARG A 150 20.16 -7.78 8.27
CA ARG A 150 20.95 -7.13 7.21
C ARG A 150 22.27 -7.87 7.06
N LYS A 151 22.52 -8.40 5.85
CA LYS A 151 23.77 -9.15 5.54
C LYS A 151 24.04 -10.30 6.54
N GLY A 152 22.98 -10.93 7.05
CA GLY A 152 23.05 -12.05 7.99
C GLY A 152 23.20 -11.68 9.48
N ALA A 153 23.19 -10.39 9.83
CA ALA A 153 23.22 -9.93 11.21
C ALA A 153 21.93 -9.19 11.59
N GLU A 154 21.47 -9.36 12.82
CA GLU A 154 20.35 -8.58 13.36
C GLU A 154 20.78 -7.13 13.60
N GLN A 155 19.91 -6.21 13.18
CA GLN A 155 20.07 -4.77 13.39
C GLN A 155 18.73 -4.18 13.79
N ASP A 156 18.78 -3.24 14.73
CA ASP A 156 17.62 -2.52 15.23
C ASP A 156 17.57 -1.12 14.59
N LEU A 157 16.48 -0.84 13.89
CA LEU A 157 16.23 0.44 13.22
C LEU A 157 15.12 1.19 13.97
N LEU A 158 15.44 2.39 14.45
CA LEU A 158 14.45 3.26 15.10
C LEU A 158 13.58 3.95 14.03
N LEU A 159 12.39 3.43 13.82
CA LEU A 159 11.38 4.02 12.96
C LEU A 159 10.59 5.06 13.74
N GLY A 160 10.74 6.34 13.38
CA GLY A 160 10.01 7.44 14.03
C GLY A 160 8.52 7.40 13.76
N ALA A 161 7.72 7.93 14.70
CA ALA A 161 6.28 8.07 14.50
C ALA A 161 5.95 8.91 13.26
N GLU A 162 5.13 8.38 12.35
CA GLU A 162 4.53 9.12 11.25
C GLU A 162 3.01 8.97 11.33
N LYS A 163 2.33 10.08 11.66
CA LYS A 163 0.87 10.12 11.76
C LYS A 163 0.24 10.04 10.38
N GLY A 164 0.09 8.83 9.85
CA GLY A 164 -0.82 8.51 8.75
C GLY A 164 -2.11 7.95 9.31
N VAL A 165 -3.06 8.81 9.72
CA VAL A 165 -4.38 8.33 10.13
C VAL A 165 -5.27 8.27 8.88
N GLU A 166 -5.43 7.07 8.33
CA GLU A 166 -6.41 6.82 7.27
C GLU A 166 -7.77 6.50 7.92
N LEU A 167 -8.72 7.43 7.80
CA LEU A 167 -10.05 7.34 8.46
C LEU A 167 -11.05 6.49 7.69
N GLY A 168 -10.59 5.59 6.81
CA GLY A 168 -11.47 4.78 5.98
C GLY A 168 -12.22 5.60 4.90
N PHE A 169 -11.78 6.82 4.61
CA PHE A 169 -12.23 7.62 3.47
C PHE A 169 -11.02 8.15 2.69
N ARG A 170 -11.11 8.13 1.36
CA ARG A 170 -10.14 8.78 0.47
C ARG A 170 -10.79 10.05 -0.07
N VAL A 171 -10.09 11.19 0.05
CA VAL A 171 -10.54 12.45 -0.54
C VAL A 171 -9.65 12.80 -1.72
N SER A 172 -10.25 13.37 -2.76
CA SER A 172 -9.52 13.87 -3.92
C SER A 172 -8.94 15.26 -3.66
N MET A 173 -7.85 15.58 -4.36
CA MET A 173 -7.31 16.93 -4.33
C MET A 173 -8.30 17.89 -4.98
N GLY A 174 -8.57 18.98 -4.27
CA GLY A 174 -9.35 20.08 -4.83
C GLY A 174 -8.61 20.78 -5.97
N LYS A 175 -9.27 21.76 -6.59
CA LYS A 175 -8.60 22.66 -7.52
C LYS A 175 -7.51 23.46 -6.81
N VAL A 176 -6.46 23.82 -7.54
CA VAL A 176 -5.46 24.81 -7.11
C VAL A 176 -6.18 26.09 -6.71
N GLN A 177 -6.04 26.52 -5.46
CA GLN A 177 -6.77 27.71 -4.97
C GLN A 177 -5.98 29.00 -5.16
N ALA A 178 -4.65 28.93 -5.05
CA ALA A 178 -3.77 30.08 -5.18
C ALA A 178 -2.36 29.63 -5.59
N ILE A 179 -1.63 30.52 -6.26
CA ILE A 179 -0.26 30.29 -6.72
C ILE A 179 0.62 31.45 -6.25
N GLN A 180 1.82 31.12 -5.76
CA GLN A 180 2.80 32.13 -5.36
C GLN A 180 3.44 32.77 -6.59
N ASN A 181 3.38 34.10 -6.68
CA ASN A 181 4.01 34.87 -7.76
C ASN A 181 5.53 34.64 -7.79
N GLY A 182 6.06 34.28 -8.95
CA GLY A 182 7.49 33.98 -9.15
C GLY A 182 7.96 32.69 -8.48
N GLY A 183 7.03 31.84 -8.01
CA GLY A 183 7.35 30.50 -7.50
C GLY A 183 7.37 29.44 -8.62
N PRO A 184 7.91 28.24 -8.34
CA PRO A 184 8.04 27.17 -9.34
C PRO A 184 6.72 26.79 -10.04
N ALA A 185 5.60 26.82 -9.30
CA ALA A 185 4.28 26.53 -9.86
C ALA A 185 3.82 27.61 -10.86
N ALA A 186 4.15 28.89 -10.63
CA ALA A 186 3.87 29.98 -11.56
C ALA A 186 4.74 29.88 -12.83
N GLU A 187 6.01 29.51 -12.67
CA GLU A 187 6.95 29.28 -13.79
C GLU A 187 6.53 28.07 -14.65
N ALA A 188 5.96 27.04 -14.01
CA ALA A 188 5.38 25.88 -14.68
C ALA A 188 4.01 26.18 -15.35
N GLY A 189 3.49 27.40 -15.19
CA GLY A 189 2.22 27.83 -15.80
C GLY A 189 0.97 27.28 -15.13
N ILE A 190 1.06 26.80 -13.89
CA ILE A 190 -0.10 26.35 -13.11
C ILE A 190 -0.92 27.57 -12.69
N LEU A 191 -2.23 27.50 -12.87
CA LEU A 191 -3.17 28.56 -12.56
C LEU A 191 -4.09 28.18 -11.39
N PRO A 192 -4.64 29.17 -10.66
CA PRO A 192 -5.84 28.94 -9.85
C PRO A 192 -6.94 28.28 -10.70
N ASP A 193 -7.75 27.45 -10.06
CA ASP A 193 -8.76 26.56 -10.64
C ASP A 193 -8.25 25.34 -11.43
N ASP A 194 -6.95 25.20 -11.67
CA ASP A 194 -6.40 23.99 -12.28
C ASP A 194 -6.60 22.76 -11.39
N ARG A 195 -6.67 21.58 -12.02
CA ARG A 195 -6.60 20.29 -11.33
C ARG A 195 -5.31 19.57 -11.70
N ILE A 196 -4.59 19.12 -10.68
CA ILE A 196 -3.41 18.30 -10.86
C ILE A 196 -3.87 16.85 -11.01
N ASN A 197 -4.02 16.41 -12.26
CA ASN A 197 -4.47 15.04 -12.53
C ASN A 197 -3.33 14.02 -12.49
N LYS A 198 -2.12 14.42 -12.93
CA LYS A 198 -0.96 13.55 -13.01
C LYS A 198 0.33 14.26 -12.63
N ILE A 199 1.25 13.52 -12.04
CA ILE A 199 2.64 13.95 -11.79
C ILE A 199 3.55 12.84 -12.30
N ASP A 200 4.50 13.18 -13.18
CA ASP A 200 5.41 12.23 -13.83
C ASP A 200 4.73 11.01 -14.47
N GLY A 201 3.50 11.20 -14.96
CA GLY A 201 2.69 10.17 -15.60
C GLY A 201 1.83 9.33 -14.64
N LEU A 202 2.04 9.44 -13.32
CA LEU A 202 1.25 8.80 -12.27
C LEU A 202 -0.02 9.60 -11.97
N ASP A 203 -1.15 8.93 -11.80
CA ASP A 203 -2.42 9.54 -11.48
C ASP A 203 -2.48 9.95 -9.99
N VAL A 204 -2.77 11.24 -9.73
CA VAL A 204 -2.71 11.82 -8.38
C VAL A 204 -3.82 11.30 -7.46
N GLU A 205 -4.91 10.77 -7.98
CA GLU A 205 -6.03 10.25 -7.18
C GLU A 205 -5.98 8.71 -7.02
N LYS A 206 -5.22 8.04 -7.89
CA LYS A 206 -5.14 6.57 -7.93
C LYS A 206 -3.79 6.04 -7.47
N ASP A 207 -2.71 6.57 -8.03
CA ASP A 207 -1.35 6.07 -7.91
C ASP A 207 -0.55 6.83 -6.84
N LEU A 208 -0.88 8.10 -6.61
CA LEU A 208 -0.30 8.93 -5.55
C LEU A 208 -1.34 9.27 -4.47
N ASP A 209 -0.87 9.64 -3.29
CA ASP A 209 -1.69 10.27 -2.26
C ASP A 209 -1.53 11.80 -2.36
N PRO A 210 -2.62 12.55 -2.64
CA PRO A 210 -2.55 14.00 -2.78
C PRO A 210 -2.08 14.73 -1.51
N PHE A 211 -2.21 14.13 -0.32
CA PHE A 211 -1.71 14.74 0.93
C PHE A 211 -0.22 14.53 1.15
N ARG A 212 0.42 13.70 0.32
CA ARG A 212 1.86 13.39 0.42
C ARG A 212 2.66 13.93 -0.76
N LEU A 213 2.07 14.80 -1.58
CA LEU A 213 2.78 15.41 -2.73
C LEU A 213 4.00 16.24 -2.31
N THR A 214 3.98 16.86 -1.13
CA THR A 214 5.15 17.58 -0.62
C THR A 214 6.35 16.66 -0.36
N GLU A 215 6.10 15.41 0.03
CA GLU A 215 7.15 14.39 0.18
C GLU A 215 7.67 14.01 -1.22
N TYR A 216 6.76 13.81 -2.17
CA TYR A 216 7.08 13.49 -3.56
C TYR A 216 8.00 14.54 -4.21
N PHE A 217 7.71 15.84 -4.03
CA PHE A 217 8.49 16.94 -4.62
C PHE A 217 9.76 17.31 -3.85
N SER A 218 10.03 16.67 -2.70
CA SER A 218 11.24 16.95 -1.90
C SER A 218 12.51 16.24 -2.37
N GLN A 219 12.44 15.55 -3.52
CA GLN A 219 13.53 14.82 -4.18
C GLN A 219 14.57 15.74 -4.82
#